data_AF-A0A3A3G376-F1
#
_entry.id   AF-A0A3A3G376-F1
#
_cell.length_a   1.000
_cell.length_b   1.000
_cell.length_c   1.000
_cell.angle_alpha   90.00
_cell.angle_beta   90.00
_cell.angle_gamma   90.00
#
_symmetry.space_group_name_H-M   'P 1'
#
loop_
_entity.id
_entity.type
_entity.pdbx_description
1 polymer ?
#
loop_
_entity_poly.entity_id
_entity_poly.type
_entity_poly.pdbx_seq_one_letter_code
_entity_poly.pdbx_strand_id
1 'polypeptide(L)'
;MNLADIVQGNWLEGLATAIPAIHAIPDREGAPTIATIAKIAVANPPKEKTIVQIDPFLDRRDRLHRAGLSEDDAALMAFKLERRDLEQDDRHLCIECSHLHGGAKVWRCTQWHMRQQTGPDIPSDLVTVILHRCGGFNGRLEAAA
;
A
#
# COMPACT_ATOMS: atom_id res chain seq x y z
N MET A 1 26.75 31.56 53.98
CA MET A 1 26.69 31.00 52.61
C MET A 1 27.58 31.88 51.76
N ASN A 2 28.67 31.33 51.23
CA ASN A 2 29.71 32.07 50.52
C ASN A 2 29.46 31.94 49.01
N LEU A 3 29.75 32.99 48.24
CA LEU A 3 29.71 33.01 46.77
C LEU A 3 30.55 31.90 46.12
N ALA A 4 31.54 31.37 46.84
CA ALA A 4 32.37 30.25 46.39
C ALA A 4 31.59 28.92 46.19
N ASP A 5 30.51 28.70 46.94
CA ASP A 5 29.77 27.42 46.93
C ASP A 5 28.88 27.25 45.69
N ILE A 6 28.56 28.35 44.98
CA ILE A 6 27.68 28.34 43.80
C ILE A 6 28.43 27.87 42.54
N VAL A 7 29.75 28.06 42.48
CA VAL A 7 30.56 27.73 41.30
C VAL A 7 31.00 26.26 41.29
N GLN A 8 31.03 25.58 42.45
CA GLN A 8 31.46 24.18 42.57
C GLN A 8 30.37 23.15 42.30
N GLY A 9 29.10 23.58 42.22
CA GLY A 9 28.01 22.72 41.82
C GLY A 9 27.94 22.60 40.31
N ASN A 10 28.34 21.45 39.77
CA ASN A 10 28.25 21.10 38.34
C ASN A 10 26.79 20.93 37.85
N TRP A 11 25.92 21.92 38.09
CA TRP A 11 24.47 21.88 37.85
C TRP A 11 24.03 22.48 36.53
N LEU A 12 24.95 22.70 35.59
CA LEU A 12 24.63 23.22 34.25
C LEU A 12 25.10 22.23 33.17
N GLU A 13 24.55 21.01 33.19
CA GLU A 13 24.55 20.11 32.04
C GLU A 13 23.61 20.69 30.98
N GLY A 14 24.12 21.64 30.21
CA GLY A 14 23.42 22.26 29.10
C GLY A 14 24.30 23.34 28.46
N LEU A 15 24.85 23.05 27.29
CA LEU A 15 25.51 24.04 26.44
C LEU A 15 24.51 25.15 26.12
N ALA A 16 24.62 26.28 26.83
CA ALA A 16 23.90 27.49 26.47
C ALA A 16 24.48 28.03 25.16
N THR A 17 23.93 27.60 24.02
CA THR A 17 24.20 28.24 22.73
C THR A 17 23.54 29.61 22.73
N ALA A 18 24.34 30.65 22.97
CA ALA A 18 23.91 32.02 22.71
C ALA A 18 23.70 32.19 21.20
N ILE A 19 22.48 32.55 20.79
CA ILE A 19 22.22 32.97 19.41
C ILE A 19 22.70 34.41 19.28
N PRO A 20 23.69 34.72 18.41
CA PRO A 20 24.11 36.10 18.20
C PRO A 20 22.98 36.89 17.54
N ALA A 21 22.78 38.13 18.01
CA ALA A 21 21.83 39.05 17.39
C ALA A 21 22.30 39.42 15.97
N ILE A 22 21.41 39.27 14.98
CA ILE A 22 21.67 39.71 13.60
C ILE A 22 21.70 41.24 13.58
N HIS A 23 22.78 41.83 13.05
CA HIS A 23 22.88 43.27 12.83
C HIS A 23 21.86 43.75 11.80
N ALA A 24 21.23 44.90 12.07
CA ALA A 24 20.35 45.58 11.12
C ALA A 24 21.15 45.97 9.87
N ILE A 25 20.67 45.55 8.71
CA ILE A 25 21.22 45.95 7.41
C ILE A 25 20.80 47.42 7.20
N PRO A 26 21.73 48.38 7.04
CA PRO A 26 21.36 49.74 6.69
C PRO A 26 20.71 49.74 5.30
N ASP A 27 19.60 50.47 5.16
CA ASP A 27 18.91 50.65 3.90
C ASP A 27 19.90 51.13 2.82
N ARG A 28 20.12 50.29 1.81
CA ARG A 28 20.90 50.67 0.63
C ARG A 28 20.04 51.60 -0.21
N GLU A 29 20.24 52.91 -0.04
CA GLU A 29 19.83 53.92 -1.01
C GLU A 29 20.66 53.74 -2.30
N GLY A 30 20.21 52.83 -3.15
CA GLY A 30 20.72 52.64 -4.50
C GLY A 30 19.54 52.44 -5.44
N ALA A 31 19.37 53.35 -6.39
CA ALA A 31 18.30 53.29 -7.39
C ALA A 31 18.19 51.89 -8.03
N PRO A 32 16.98 51.38 -8.30
CA PRO A 32 16.80 50.03 -8.82
C PRO A 32 17.48 49.92 -10.19
N THR A 33 18.54 49.13 -10.27
CA THR A 33 19.13 48.76 -11.56
C THR A 33 18.15 47.84 -12.26
N ILE A 34 17.70 48.22 -13.46
CA ILE A 34 16.80 47.39 -14.28
C ILE A 34 17.49 46.06 -14.54
N ALA A 35 17.04 45.01 -13.85
CA ALA A 35 17.56 43.66 -14.04
C ALA A 35 17.07 43.15 -15.41
N THR A 36 18.01 42.82 -16.29
CA THR A 36 17.68 42.16 -17.56
C THR A 36 17.17 40.76 -17.25
N ILE A 37 15.90 40.48 -17.54
CA ILE A 37 15.30 39.16 -17.36
C ILE A 37 15.81 38.26 -18.50
N ALA A 38 16.72 37.35 -18.19
CA ALA A 38 17.15 36.33 -19.14
C ALA A 38 15.99 35.36 -19.42
N LYS A 39 15.69 35.13 -20.70
CA LYS A 39 14.74 34.08 -21.10
C LYS A 39 15.40 32.72 -20.87
N ILE A 40 14.98 32.01 -19.84
CA ILE A 40 15.40 30.64 -19.59
C ILE A 40 14.52 29.73 -20.44
N ALA A 41 15.12 28.98 -21.35
CA ALA A 41 14.43 27.91 -22.06
C ALA A 41 14.21 26.75 -21.08
N VAL A 42 12.95 26.50 -20.71
CA VAL A 42 12.58 25.31 -19.94
C VAL A 42 12.53 24.14 -20.93
N ALA A 43 13.44 23.19 -20.77
CA ALA A 43 13.37 21.94 -21.52
C ALA A 43 12.09 21.20 -21.13
N ASN A 44 11.30 20.78 -22.13
CA ASN A 44 10.20 19.86 -21.88
C ASN A 44 10.79 18.54 -21.34
N PRO A 45 10.35 18.05 -20.17
CA PRO A 45 10.81 16.76 -19.70
C PRO A 45 10.44 15.70 -20.74
N PRO A 46 11.30 14.67 -20.94
CA PRO A 46 10.93 13.54 -21.79
C PRO A 46 9.58 13.00 -21.30
N LYS A 47 8.69 12.63 -22.23
CA LYS A 47 7.39 12.03 -21.88
C LYS A 47 7.66 10.80 -21.01
N GLU A 48 7.49 10.96 -19.71
CA GLU A 48 7.56 9.89 -18.73
C GLU A 48 6.55 8.83 -19.17
N LYS A 49 7.00 7.57 -19.29
CA LYS A 49 6.11 6.46 -19.60
C LYS A 49 5.14 6.33 -18.44
N THR A 50 3.92 6.85 -18.59
CA THR A 50 2.87 6.70 -17.58
C THR A 50 2.60 5.22 -17.39
N ILE A 51 3.10 4.66 -16.29
CA ILE A 51 2.75 3.32 -15.86
C ILE A 51 1.30 3.42 -15.41
N VAL A 52 0.39 2.74 -16.10
CA VAL A 52 -0.99 2.61 -15.64
C VAL A 52 -0.94 1.79 -14.36
N GLN A 53 -1.01 2.45 -13.21
CA GLN A 53 -1.25 1.76 -11.95
C GLN A 53 -2.69 1.26 -11.99
N ILE A 54 -2.85 -0.05 -12.13
CA ILE A 54 -4.14 -0.70 -11.95
C ILE A 54 -4.34 -0.80 -10.43
N ASP A 55 -5.39 -0.16 -9.94
CA ASP A 55 -5.80 -0.28 -8.54
C ASP A 55 -6.12 -1.77 -8.24
N PRO A 56 -5.36 -2.43 -7.36
CA PRO A 56 -5.56 -3.83 -7.02
C PRO A 56 -6.98 -4.12 -6.49
N PHE A 57 -7.59 -3.15 -5.82
CA PHE A 57 -8.96 -3.26 -5.32
C PHE A 57 -9.95 -3.33 -6.48
N LEU A 58 -9.85 -2.43 -7.47
CA LEU A 58 -10.75 -2.39 -8.62
C LEU A 58 -10.62 -3.64 -9.48
N ASP A 59 -9.40 -4.07 -9.76
CA ASP A 59 -9.13 -5.30 -10.53
C ASP A 59 -9.67 -6.55 -9.81
N ARG A 60 -9.54 -6.61 -8.47
CA ARG A 60 -10.12 -7.69 -7.66
C ARG A 60 -11.65 -7.66 -7.67
N ARG A 61 -12.27 -6.49 -7.46
CA ARG A 61 -13.72 -6.31 -7.51
C ARG A 61 -14.26 -6.75 -8.88
N ASP A 62 -13.63 -6.34 -9.96
CA ASP A 62 -14.07 -6.66 -11.32
C ASP A 62 -13.92 -8.16 -11.63
N ARG A 63 -12.91 -8.84 -11.07
CA ARG A 63 -12.83 -10.31 -11.12
C ARG A 63 -14.00 -10.97 -10.39
N LEU A 64 -14.30 -10.53 -9.18
CA LEU A 64 -15.39 -11.09 -8.36
C LEU A 64 -16.76 -10.88 -9.01
N HIS A 65 -16.98 -9.70 -9.58
CA HIS A 65 -18.19 -9.39 -10.34
C HIS A 65 -18.31 -10.29 -11.58
N ARG A 66 -17.21 -10.48 -12.34
CA ARG A 66 -17.19 -11.44 -13.47
C ARG A 66 -17.42 -12.89 -13.05
N ALA A 67 -17.11 -13.24 -11.81
CA ALA A 67 -17.42 -14.55 -11.23
C ALA A 67 -18.91 -14.70 -10.84
N GLY A 68 -19.70 -13.62 -10.94
CA GLY A 68 -21.15 -13.65 -10.75
C GLY A 68 -21.63 -13.10 -9.40
N LEU A 69 -20.78 -12.41 -8.64
CA LEU A 69 -21.23 -11.63 -7.48
C LEU A 69 -21.91 -10.35 -7.95
N SER A 70 -22.86 -9.85 -7.16
CA SER A 70 -23.40 -8.50 -7.36
C SER A 70 -22.29 -7.45 -7.20
N GLU A 71 -22.48 -6.25 -7.72
CA GLU A 71 -21.48 -5.18 -7.60
C GLU A 71 -21.18 -4.86 -6.13
N ASP A 72 -22.22 -4.80 -5.29
CA ASP A 72 -22.11 -4.56 -3.85
C ASP A 72 -21.38 -5.70 -3.13
N ASP A 73 -21.74 -6.96 -3.42
CA ASP A 73 -21.08 -8.12 -2.82
C ASP A 73 -19.61 -8.22 -3.23
N ALA A 74 -19.32 -7.92 -4.51
CA ALA A 74 -17.96 -7.91 -5.04
C ALA A 74 -17.11 -6.82 -4.37
N ALA A 75 -17.67 -5.62 -4.15
CA ALA A 75 -16.98 -4.53 -3.46
C ALA A 75 -16.71 -4.87 -1.99
N LEU A 76 -17.71 -5.38 -1.28
CA LEU A 76 -17.57 -5.79 0.12
C LEU A 76 -16.51 -6.90 0.28
N MET A 77 -16.52 -7.86 -0.64
CA MET A 77 -15.56 -8.97 -0.63
C MET A 77 -14.15 -8.51 -1.00
N ALA A 78 -14.00 -7.61 -1.97
CA ALA A 78 -12.71 -7.01 -2.31
C ALA A 78 -12.10 -6.30 -1.10
N PHE A 79 -12.90 -5.55 -0.33
CA PHE A 79 -12.45 -4.89 0.90
C PHE A 79 -12.03 -5.88 1.99
N LYS A 80 -12.78 -6.97 2.18
CA LYS A 80 -12.42 -8.05 3.13
C LYS A 80 -11.07 -8.66 2.77
N LEU A 81 -10.83 -8.91 1.47
CA LEU A 81 -9.58 -9.50 0.98
C LEU A 81 -8.41 -8.50 1.04
N GLU A 82 -8.66 -7.21 0.86
CA GLU A 82 -7.65 -6.17 1.07
C GLU A 82 -7.20 -6.13 2.53
N ARG A 83 -8.14 -6.16 3.48
CA ARG A 83 -7.81 -6.25 4.90
C ARG A 83 -7.00 -7.52 5.23
N ARG A 84 -7.37 -8.66 4.65
CA ARG A 84 -6.60 -9.91 4.78
C ARG A 84 -5.15 -9.72 4.31
N ASP A 85 -4.96 -9.10 3.15
CA ASP A 85 -3.63 -8.91 2.58
C ASP A 85 -2.76 -8.00 3.49
N LEU A 86 -3.36 -6.98 4.11
CA LEU A 86 -2.69 -6.14 5.11
C LEU A 86 -2.30 -6.91 6.37
N GLU A 87 -3.15 -7.85 6.80
CA GLU A 87 -2.89 -8.76 7.94
C GLU A 87 -1.90 -9.88 7.62
N GLN A 88 -1.44 -9.99 6.36
CA GLN A 88 -0.57 -11.05 5.87
C GLN A 88 -1.12 -12.47 6.13
N ASP A 89 -2.44 -12.60 6.18
CA ASP A 89 -3.10 -13.88 6.34
C ASP A 89 -3.03 -14.68 5.03
N ASP A 90 -2.45 -15.87 5.11
CA ASP A 90 -2.17 -16.75 3.97
C ASP A 90 -3.34 -17.68 3.61
N ARG A 91 -4.50 -17.49 4.24
CA ARG A 91 -5.74 -18.18 3.87
C ARG A 91 -6.39 -17.48 2.66
N HIS A 92 -6.99 -18.26 1.77
CA HIS A 92 -7.61 -17.74 0.56
C HIS A 92 -9.09 -18.14 0.49
N LEU A 93 -9.89 -17.36 -0.23
CA LEU A 93 -11.24 -17.76 -0.63
C LEU A 93 -11.13 -18.59 -1.92
N CYS A 94 -11.92 -19.66 -2.06
CA CYS A 94 -11.90 -20.45 -3.30
C CYS A 94 -12.24 -19.60 -4.54
N ILE A 95 -13.02 -18.52 -4.39
CA ILE A 95 -13.33 -17.60 -5.50
C ILE A 95 -12.11 -16.89 -6.09
N GLU A 96 -11.00 -16.82 -5.37
CA GLU A 96 -9.73 -16.27 -5.87
C GLU A 96 -8.91 -17.30 -6.67
N CYS A 97 -9.32 -18.58 -6.67
CA CYS A 97 -8.56 -19.68 -7.25
C CYS A 97 -8.71 -19.71 -8.77
N SER A 98 -7.59 -19.76 -9.49
CA SER A 98 -7.57 -19.95 -10.96
C SER A 98 -8.18 -21.29 -11.42
N HIS A 99 -8.23 -22.27 -10.52
CA HIS A 99 -8.82 -23.58 -10.77
C HIS A 99 -10.33 -23.65 -10.47
N LEU A 100 -10.94 -22.53 -10.04
CA LEU A 100 -12.38 -22.45 -9.84
C LEU A 100 -13.08 -22.10 -11.15
N HIS A 101 -14.12 -22.86 -11.45
CA HIS A 101 -14.95 -22.71 -12.64
C HIS A 101 -16.43 -22.78 -12.26
N GLY A 102 -17.28 -22.24 -13.13
CA GLY A 102 -18.72 -22.15 -12.88
C GLY A 102 -19.12 -20.76 -12.40
N GLY A 103 -20.21 -20.69 -11.64
CA GLY A 103 -20.76 -19.44 -11.12
C GLY A 103 -21.62 -19.69 -9.89
N ALA A 104 -22.24 -18.63 -9.36
CA ALA A 104 -22.91 -18.61 -8.05
C ALA A 104 -23.85 -19.80 -7.73
N LYS A 105 -24.40 -20.49 -8.74
CA LYS A 105 -25.29 -21.65 -8.57
C LYS A 105 -24.57 -23.01 -8.57
N VAL A 106 -23.45 -23.13 -9.28
CA VAL A 106 -22.71 -24.40 -9.44
C VAL A 106 -21.23 -24.08 -9.54
N TRP A 107 -20.50 -24.36 -8.46
CA TRP A 107 -19.06 -24.15 -8.38
C TRP A 107 -18.30 -25.46 -8.54
N ARG A 108 -17.29 -25.46 -9.40
CA ARG A 108 -16.44 -26.62 -9.67
C ARG A 108 -14.99 -26.22 -9.51
N CYS A 109 -14.23 -26.97 -8.73
CA CYS A 109 -12.81 -26.74 -8.56
C CYS A 109 -12.04 -28.02 -8.82
N THR A 110 -11.07 -27.95 -9.73
CA THR A 110 -10.25 -29.11 -10.10
C THR A 110 -9.46 -29.64 -8.90
N GLN A 111 -8.98 -28.76 -8.00
CA GLN A 111 -8.24 -29.15 -6.79
C GLN A 111 -9.12 -29.89 -5.78
N TRP A 112 -10.38 -29.48 -5.64
CA TRP A 112 -11.35 -30.16 -4.79
C TRP A 112 -11.72 -31.54 -5.34
N HIS A 113 -11.97 -31.61 -6.65
CA HIS A 113 -12.27 -32.86 -7.33
C HIS A 113 -11.09 -33.85 -7.27
N MET A 114 -9.84 -33.40 -7.36
CA MET A 114 -8.68 -34.28 -7.21
C MET A 114 -8.56 -34.87 -5.80
N ARG A 115 -9.03 -34.17 -4.76
CA ARG A 115 -9.02 -34.67 -3.38
C ARG A 115 -10.22 -35.54 -3.05
N GLN A 116 -11.33 -35.36 -3.76
CA GLN A 116 -12.58 -36.10 -3.56
C GLN A 116 -12.89 -36.89 -4.82
N GLN A 117 -12.44 -38.16 -4.85
CA GLN A 117 -12.54 -39.04 -6.02
C GLN A 117 -13.97 -39.15 -6.59
N THR A 118 -14.99 -38.96 -5.74
CA THR A 118 -16.41 -38.82 -6.10
C THR A 118 -17.11 -38.07 -4.97
N GLY A 119 -17.31 -36.76 -5.09
CA GLY A 119 -17.94 -35.94 -4.05
C GLY A 119 -18.86 -34.86 -4.61
N PRO A 120 -19.75 -34.29 -3.79
CA PRO A 120 -20.64 -33.20 -4.19
C PRO A 120 -19.84 -31.98 -4.67
N ASP A 121 -20.51 -31.10 -5.43
CA ASP A 121 -19.99 -29.79 -5.81
C ASP A 121 -19.46 -29.05 -4.56
N ILE A 122 -18.52 -28.13 -4.76
CA ILE A 122 -17.95 -27.35 -3.66
C ILE A 122 -19.08 -26.63 -2.90
N PRO A 123 -19.08 -26.65 -1.55
CA PRO A 123 -20.00 -25.84 -0.76
C PRO A 123 -19.83 -24.35 -1.07
N SER A 124 -20.94 -23.64 -1.34
CA SER A 124 -20.91 -22.21 -1.64
C SER A 124 -20.24 -21.37 -0.55
N ASP A 125 -20.41 -21.74 0.73
CA ASP A 125 -19.76 -21.05 1.85
C ASP A 125 -18.23 -21.15 1.80
N LEU A 126 -17.69 -22.24 1.28
CA LEU A 126 -16.25 -22.40 1.08
C LEU A 126 -15.73 -21.51 -0.07
N VAL A 127 -16.60 -21.15 -1.01
CA VAL A 127 -16.27 -20.27 -2.15
C VAL A 127 -16.19 -18.81 -1.72
N THR A 128 -17.20 -18.34 -0.99
CA THR A 128 -17.43 -16.91 -0.77
C THR A 128 -17.20 -16.45 0.67
N VAL A 129 -17.32 -17.33 1.67
CA VAL A 129 -17.36 -16.92 3.08
C VAL A 129 -16.09 -17.32 3.83
N ILE A 130 -15.69 -18.59 3.71
CA ILE A 130 -14.66 -19.22 4.55
C ILE A 130 -13.27 -19.05 3.92
N LEU A 131 -12.39 -18.34 4.63
CA LEU A 131 -10.96 -18.29 4.33
C LEU A 131 -10.30 -19.62 4.73
N HIS A 132 -9.66 -20.30 3.79
CA HIS A 132 -9.01 -21.57 4.06
C HIS A 132 -7.70 -21.73 3.26
N ARG A 133 -6.88 -22.69 3.70
CA ARG A 133 -5.67 -23.09 2.95
C ARG A 133 -6.06 -24.14 1.92
N CYS A 134 -5.59 -23.97 0.68
CA CYS A 134 -5.79 -24.95 -0.38
C CYS A 134 -4.51 -25.08 -1.21
N GLY A 135 -4.15 -26.32 -1.56
CA GLY A 135 -2.96 -26.61 -2.37
C GLY A 135 -2.98 -25.95 -3.75
N GLY A 136 -4.16 -25.57 -4.26
CA GLY A 136 -4.29 -24.77 -5.48
C GLY A 136 -3.65 -23.37 -5.39
N PHE A 137 -3.48 -22.82 -4.19
CA PHE A 137 -2.81 -21.55 -3.95
C PHE A 137 -1.32 -21.71 -3.60
N ASN A 138 -0.86 -22.95 -3.37
CA ASN A 138 0.55 -23.25 -3.11
C ASN A 138 1.43 -23.20 -4.38
N GLY A 139 0.90 -22.68 -5.50
CA GLY A 139 1.68 -22.31 -6.68
C GLY A 139 2.56 -21.06 -6.48
N ARG A 140 2.94 -20.72 -5.24
CA ARG A 140 4.12 -19.89 -5.03
C ARG A 140 5.30 -20.74 -5.45
N LEU A 141 5.78 -20.47 -6.67
CA LEU A 141 7.18 -20.60 -7.03
C LEU A 141 8.04 -20.54 -5.76
N GLU A 142 8.63 -21.67 -5.43
CA GLU A 142 10.06 -21.69 -5.14
C GLU A 142 10.74 -20.88 -6.25
N ALA A 143 10.74 -19.56 -6.15
CA ALA A 143 11.82 -18.72 -6.63
C ALA A 143 12.83 -18.77 -5.48
N ALA A 144 13.55 -19.88 -5.27
CA ALA A 144 14.71 -20.31 -6.06
C ALA A 144 15.70 -19.17 -6.28
N ALA A 145 16.71 -19.20 -5.38
CA ALA A 145 18.05 -18.60 -5.43
C ALA A 145 18.17 -17.09 -5.20
#